data_AF-A0A1Q9TH33-F1
#
_entry.id   AF-A0A1Q9TH33-F1
#
_cell.length_a   1.000
_cell.length_b   1.000
_cell.length_c   1.000
_cell.angle_alpha   90.00
_cell.angle_beta   90.00
_cell.angle_gamma   90.00
#
_symmetry.space_group_name_H-M   'P 1'
#
loop_
_entity.id
_entity.type
_entity.pdbx_description
1 polymer ?
#
loop_
_entity_poly.entity_id
_entity_poly.type
_entity_poly.pdbx_seq_one_letter_code
_entity_poly.pdbx_strand_id
1 'polypeptide(L)'
;MSETREAAKRLCRWADESGLKALPHPGQVVELKKGKQSQHVRLSRAEGGWFWFWLWEPFRTEQDVWETEKGLPMGQERDMARRVLAVLEIAEAGEKVS
;
A
#
# COMPACT_ATOMS: atom_id res chain seq x y z
N MET A 1 -18.58 -10.99 -7.96
CA MET A 1 -17.45 -10.03 -7.96
C MET A 1 -16.22 -10.76 -7.40
N SER A 2 -15.02 -10.57 -7.97
CA SER A 2 -13.80 -11.23 -7.46
C SER A 2 -13.48 -10.76 -6.03
N GLU A 3 -13.14 -11.69 -5.13
CA GLU A 3 -12.78 -11.40 -3.73
C GLU A 3 -11.64 -10.37 -3.61
N THR A 4 -10.69 -10.42 -4.56
CA THR A 4 -9.57 -9.49 -4.63
C THR A 4 -10.00 -8.06 -4.93
N ARG A 5 -11.09 -7.90 -5.70
CA ARG A 5 -11.67 -6.58 -6.00
C ARG A 5 -12.36 -6.00 -4.77
N GLU A 6 -13.06 -6.83 -4.01
CA GLU A 6 -13.68 -6.41 -2.76
C GLU A 6 -12.64 -6.06 -1.69
N ALA A 7 -11.53 -6.79 -1.63
CA ALA A 7 -10.39 -6.43 -0.79
C ALA A 7 -9.82 -5.06 -1.16
N ALA A 8 -9.56 -4.80 -2.45
CA ALA A 8 -9.08 -3.48 -2.89
C ALA A 8 -10.06 -2.35 -2.53
N LYS A 9 -11.38 -2.56 -2.72
CA LYS A 9 -12.40 -1.58 -2.32
C LYS A 9 -12.38 -1.32 -0.81
N ARG A 10 -12.25 -2.36 0.02
CA ARG A 10 -12.14 -2.21 1.48
C ARG A 10 -10.90 -1.42 1.87
N LEU A 11 -9.77 -1.68 1.22
CA LEU A 11 -8.53 -0.93 1.46
C LEU A 11 -8.73 0.55 1.12
N CYS A 12 -9.27 0.86 -0.07
CA CYS A 12 -9.54 2.25 -0.46
C CYS A 12 -10.46 2.95 0.55
N ARG A 13 -11.55 2.28 0.96
CA ARG A 13 -12.47 2.82 1.96
C ARG A 13 -11.78 3.14 3.28
N TRP A 14 -10.99 2.20 3.83
CA TRP A 14 -10.29 2.42 5.10
C TRP A 14 -9.19 3.47 5.00
N ALA A 15 -8.54 3.57 3.85
CA ALA A 15 -7.58 4.64 3.57
C ALA A 15 -8.26 6.01 3.60
N ASP A 16 -9.37 6.18 2.88
CA ASP A 16 -10.15 7.42 2.88
C ASP A 16 -10.64 7.79 4.29
N GLU A 17 -11.16 6.82 5.05
CA GLU A 17 -11.57 7.01 6.45
C GLU A 17 -10.39 7.40 7.38
N SER A 18 -9.15 7.06 6.99
CA SER A 18 -7.92 7.40 7.74
C SER A 18 -7.23 8.67 7.23
N GLY A 19 -7.86 9.40 6.30
CA GLY A 19 -7.29 10.63 5.72
C GLY A 19 -6.19 10.40 4.68
N LEU A 20 -6.05 9.17 4.19
CA LEU A 20 -5.21 8.86 3.03
C LEU A 20 -6.03 8.97 1.75
N LYS A 21 -5.42 9.44 0.67
CA LYS A 21 -6.04 9.36 -0.67
C LYS A 21 -5.66 8.02 -1.31
N ALA A 22 -6.65 7.19 -1.64
CA ALA A 22 -6.44 5.93 -2.35
C ALA A 22 -6.60 6.08 -3.87
N LEU A 23 -5.64 5.56 -4.63
CA LEU A 23 -5.62 5.54 -6.09
C LEU A 23 -5.42 4.10 -6.59
N PRO A 24 -6.48 3.43 -7.08
CA PRO A 24 -6.36 2.09 -7.62
C PRO A 24 -5.71 2.10 -9.01
N HIS A 25 -4.79 1.16 -9.23
CA HIS A 25 -4.05 0.95 -10.48
C HIS A 25 -4.29 -0.46 -11.04
N PRO A 26 -4.00 -0.73 -12.32
CA PRO A 26 -3.99 -2.09 -12.87
C PRO A 26 -3.08 -3.04 -12.07
N GLY A 27 -3.35 -4.34 -12.17
CA GLY A 27 -2.51 -5.35 -11.51
C GLY A 27 -2.73 -5.48 -9.99
N GLN A 28 -3.92 -5.11 -9.49
CA GLN A 28 -4.28 -5.20 -8.06
C GLN A 28 -3.39 -4.34 -7.16
N VAL A 29 -2.90 -3.23 -7.70
CA VAL A 29 -2.09 -2.23 -7.00
C VAL A 29 -2.98 -1.08 -6.53
N VAL A 30 -2.74 -0.60 -5.32
CA VAL A 30 -3.34 0.62 -4.78
C VAL A 30 -2.21 1.52 -4.30
N GLU A 31 -2.17 2.74 -4.80
CA GLU A 31 -1.32 3.80 -4.28
C GLU A 31 -2.09 4.54 -3.18
N LEU A 32 -1.45 4.73 -2.03
CA LEU A 32 -1.99 5.41 -0.86
C LEU A 32 -1.16 6.66 -0.60
N LYS A 33 -1.78 7.84 -0.57
CA LYS A 33 -1.06 9.13 -0.47
C LYS A 33 -1.42 9.91 0.78
N LYS A 34 -0.43 10.61 1.35
CA LYS A 34 -0.57 11.64 2.38
C LYS A 34 0.33 12.83 2.06
N GLY A 35 -0.26 13.97 1.70
CA GLY A 35 0.51 15.13 1.24
C GLY A 35 1.36 14.79 0.01
N LYS A 36 2.68 14.95 0.13
CA LYS A 36 3.66 14.59 -0.92
C LYS A 36 4.10 13.12 -0.87
N GLN A 37 3.85 12.44 0.24
CA GLN A 37 4.26 11.05 0.45
C GLN A 37 3.26 10.09 -0.18
N SER A 38 3.75 8.98 -0.71
CA SER A 38 2.92 7.91 -1.27
C SER A 38 3.55 6.54 -1.06
N GLN A 39 2.69 5.54 -0.89
CA GLN A 39 3.10 4.14 -0.79
C GLN A 39 2.23 3.30 -1.71
N HIS A 40 2.87 2.43 -2.50
CA HIS A 40 2.17 1.45 -3.33
C HIS A 40 2.03 0.12 -2.58
N VAL A 41 0.86 -0.48 -2.64
CA VAL A 41 0.60 -1.82 -2.12
C VAL A 41 -0.07 -2.69 -3.17
N ARG A 42 0.28 -3.98 -3.22
CA ARG A 42 -0.26 -4.95 -4.19
C ARG A 42 -0.88 -6.13 -3.49
N LEU A 43 -2.06 -6.56 -3.92
CA LEU A 43 -2.62 -7.83 -3.49
C LEU A 43 -2.08 -8.97 -4.38
N SER A 44 -1.39 -9.94 -3.80
CA SER A 44 -0.81 -11.08 -4.53
C SER A 44 -0.94 -12.39 -3.75
N ARG A 45 -0.77 -13.53 -4.43
CA ARG A 45 -0.74 -14.84 -3.79
C ARG A 45 0.64 -15.14 -3.19
N ALA A 46 0.64 -15.67 -1.97
CA ALA A 46 1.80 -16.28 -1.32
C ALA A 46 1.34 -17.33 -0.31
N GLU A 47 2.10 -18.42 -0.14
CA GLU A 47 1.83 -19.46 0.87
C GLU A 47 0.38 -20.01 0.85
N GLY A 48 -0.20 -20.13 -0.34
CA GLY A 48 -1.57 -20.63 -0.51
C GLY A 48 -2.68 -19.62 -0.16
N GLY A 49 -2.33 -18.38 0.23
CA GLY A 49 -3.28 -17.32 0.57
C GLY A 49 -3.07 -16.03 -0.23
N TRP A 50 -3.97 -15.06 -0.04
CA TRP A 50 -3.85 -13.70 -0.58
C TRP A 50 -3.29 -12.76 0.48
N PHE A 51 -2.28 -11.98 0.10
CA PHE A 51 -1.60 -11.03 0.98
C PHE A 51 -1.41 -9.69 0.28
N TRP A 52 -1.49 -8.62 1.04
CA TRP A 52 -1.02 -7.30 0.67
C TRP A 52 0.50 -7.25 0.77
N PHE A 53 1.15 -6.72 -0.25
CA PHE A 53 2.58 -6.51 -0.30
C PHE A 53 2.87 -5.01 -0.40
N TRP A 54 3.87 -4.55 0.31
CA TRP A 54 4.47 -3.23 0.09
C TRP A 54 5.29 -3.29 -1.18
N LEU A 55 5.20 -2.25 -2.01
CA LEU A 55 6.09 -2.06 -3.14
C LEU A 55 7.02 -0.89 -2.81
N TRP A 56 8.31 -1.18 -2.71
CA TRP A 56 9.35 -0.18 -2.48
C TRP A 56 9.97 0.19 -3.83
N GLU A 57 10.11 1.49 -4.07
CA GLU A 57 10.82 1.98 -5.24
C GLU A 57 12.28 1.49 -5.18
N PRO A 58 12.84 1.00 -6.30
CA PRO A 58 14.22 0.51 -6.30
C PRO A 58 15.18 1.64 -5.94
N PHE A 59 16.02 1.42 -4.92
CA PHE A 59 17.01 2.40 -4.45
C PHE A 59 18.08 2.73 -5.50
N ARG A 60 18.22 1.89 -6.55
CA ARG A 60 19.13 2.10 -7.67
C ARG A 60 18.43 1.76 -8.98
N THR A 61 18.45 2.71 -9.91
CA THR A 61 17.77 2.74 -11.21
C THR A 61 18.23 1.68 -12.22
N GLU A 62 19.00 0.68 -11.81
CA GLU A 62 19.53 -0.35 -12.71
C GLU A 62 18.59 -1.56 -12.85
N GLN A 63 17.56 -1.65 -12.01
CA GLN A 63 16.53 -2.68 -12.08
C GLN A 63 15.15 -2.03 -11.92
N ASP A 64 14.34 -2.05 -12.99
CA ASP A 64 12.92 -1.60 -12.99
C ASP A 64 12.01 -2.55 -12.18
N VAL A 65 12.58 -3.29 -11.22
CA VAL A 65 11.88 -4.28 -10.42
C VAL A 65 11.63 -3.69 -9.05
N TRP A 66 10.36 -3.46 -8.73
CA TRP A 66 9.95 -3.06 -7.39
C TRP A 66 10.35 -4.13 -6.38
N GLU A 67 11.00 -3.71 -5.30
CA GLU A 67 11.20 -4.59 -4.16
C GLU A 67 9.84 -4.80 -3.47
N THR A 68 9.50 -6.05 -3.19
CA THR A 68 8.21 -6.38 -2.57
C THR A 68 8.39 -6.97 -1.19
N GLU A 69 7.77 -6.36 -0.19
CA GLU A 69 7.75 -6.87 1.18
C GLU A 69 6.35 -7.40 1.51
N LYS A 70 6.28 -8.61 2.07
CA LYS A 70 5.00 -9.21 2.47
C LYS A 70 4.41 -8.45 3.65
N GLY A 71 3.22 -7.92 3.47
CA GLY A 71 2.42 -7.27 4.50
C GLY A 71 1.37 -8.20 5.10
N LEU A 72 0.15 -7.71 5.19
CA LEU A 72 -0.95 -8.39 5.89
C LEU A 72 -1.79 -9.28 4.97
N PRO A 73 -2.41 -10.35 5.48
CA PRO A 73 -3.34 -11.15 4.70
C PRO A 73 -4.57 -10.33 4.26
N MET A 74 -5.20 -10.78 3.18
CA MET A 74 -6.50 -10.27 2.75
C MET A 74 -7.52 -10.40 3.89
N GLY A 75 -8.34 -9.36 4.10
CA GLY A 75 -9.27 -9.25 5.23
C GLY A 75 -8.76 -8.33 6.35
N GLN A 76 -7.48 -7.95 6.34
CA GLN A 76 -6.90 -7.00 7.29
C GLN A 76 -6.69 -5.61 6.70
N GLU A 77 -7.53 -5.20 5.75
CA GLU A 77 -7.39 -3.94 5.01
C GLU A 77 -7.35 -2.69 5.90
N ARG A 78 -8.11 -2.70 7.00
CA ARG A 78 -8.11 -1.60 7.98
C ARG A 78 -6.74 -1.41 8.63
N ASP A 79 -6.13 -2.50 9.06
CA ASP A 79 -4.82 -2.46 9.72
C ASP A 79 -3.70 -2.20 8.70
N MET A 80 -3.88 -2.64 7.45
CA MET A 80 -2.98 -2.28 6.36
C MET A 80 -2.99 -0.75 6.13
N ALA A 81 -4.17 -0.13 6.03
CA ALA A 81 -4.29 1.32 5.86
C ALA A 81 -3.64 2.10 7.03
N ARG A 82 -3.82 1.63 8.27
CA ARG A 82 -3.18 2.23 9.46
C ARG A 82 -1.67 2.14 9.43
N ARG A 83 -1.11 0.99 9.05
CA ARG A 83 0.34 0.82 8.92
C ARG A 83 0.92 1.75 7.86
N VAL A 84 0.24 1.84 6.71
CA VAL A 84 0.65 2.74 5.63
C VAL A 84 0.62 4.20 6.10
N LEU A 85 -0.43 4.61 6.78
CA LEU A 85 -0.52 5.97 7.35
C LEU A 85 0.69 6.27 8.25
N ALA A 86 1.02 5.38 9.19
CA ALA A 86 2.14 5.58 10.10
C ALA A 86 3.48 5.72 9.36
N VAL A 87 3.72 4.90 8.33
CA VAL A 87 4.92 5.00 7.48
C VAL A 87 4.98 6.36 6.77
N LEU A 88 3.88 6.81 6.17
CA LEU A 88 3.84 8.08 5.45
C LEU A 88 4.01 9.28 6.39
N GLU A 89 3.50 9.20 7.61
CA GLU A 89 3.70 10.24 8.64
C GLU A 89 5.16 10.35 9.08
N ILE A 90 5.86 9.23 9.23
CA ILE A 90 7.30 9.21 9.53
C ILE A 90 8.09 9.84 8.39
N ALA A 91 7.79 9.48 7.14
CA ALA A 91 8.45 10.04 5.97
C ALA A 91 8.23 11.56 5.85
N GLU A 92 6.99 12.03 6.05
CA GLU A 92 6.66 13.46 6.05
C GLU A 92 7.40 14.22 7.17
N ALA A 93 7.55 13.62 8.35
CA ALA A 93 8.29 14.24 9.45
C ALA A 93 9.79 14.36 9.13
N GLY A 94 10.38 13.36 8.45
CA GLY A 94 11.78 13.39 8.01
C GLY A 94 12.08 14.51 7.01
N GLU A 95 11.17 14.77 6.07
CA GLU A 95 11.31 15.88 5.11
C GLU A 95 11.27 17.26 5.77
N LYS A 96 10.53 17.44 6.87
CA LYS A 96 10.41 18.74 7.54
C LYS A 96 11.66 19.13 8.35
N VAL A 97 12.53 18.17 8.64
CA VAL A 97 13.75 18.36 9.45
C VAL A 97 15.00 18.49 8.57
N SER A 98 14.89 18.21 7.26
CA SER A 98 15.96 18.31 6.26
C SER A 98 15.92 19.66 5.54
#